data_AF-A0A2V5MB09-F1
#
_entry.id   AF-A0A2V5MB09-F1
#
_cell.length_a   1.000
_cell.length_b   1.000
_cell.length_c   1.000
_cell.angle_alpha   90.00
_cell.angle_beta   90.00
_cell.angle_gamma   90.00
#
_symmetry.space_group_name_H-M   'P 1'
#
loop_
_entity.id
_entity.type
_entity.pdbx_description
1 polymer ?
#
loop_
_entity_poly.entity_id
_entity_poly.type
_entity_poly.pdbx_seq_one_letter_code
_entity_poly.pdbx_strand_id
1 'polypeptide(L)'
;MKEEKKTTERYTLADLEKWAEIARNIDPPIRLGVFGDPVAHSLSPQMQNAAVRAREIEMQYARFHIRANELRSALLLLRKLDFVGINVTVPHKIAAFAQLDDADESATRTGAVNTIRIRDEKLVGSNTDGEGFLRAIRSEFSIDLRDLRVMIIGAGGGTGRAIAWQCAVENCERLVLVNRTLEKANTLAEQLRPFFSGPRV
;
A
#
# COMPACT_ATOMS: atom_id res chain seq x y z
N MET A 1 -35.11 -0.27 -13.02
CA MET A 1 -34.14 -0.54 -11.93
C MET A 1 -33.02 -1.39 -12.51
N LYS A 2 -31.87 -0.80 -12.81
CA LYS A 2 -30.68 -1.57 -13.21
C LYS A 2 -30.17 -2.28 -11.96
N GLU A 3 -30.06 -3.60 -12.00
CA GLU A 3 -29.37 -4.38 -10.97
C GLU A 3 -27.94 -3.84 -10.83
N GLU A 4 -27.60 -3.29 -9.66
CA GLU A 4 -26.21 -3.08 -9.28
C GLU A 4 -25.53 -4.45 -9.20
N LYS A 5 -24.78 -4.81 -10.26
CA LYS A 5 -23.83 -5.92 -10.22
C LYS A 5 -22.84 -5.64 -9.08
N LYS A 6 -23.03 -6.33 -7.95
CA LYS A 6 -22.10 -6.34 -6.82
C LYS A 6 -20.68 -6.62 -7.34
N THR A 7 -19.80 -5.63 -7.27
CA THR A 7 -18.35 -5.70 -7.56
C THR A 7 -17.60 -6.53 -6.50
N THR A 8 -18.00 -7.79 -6.33
CA THR A 8 -17.35 -8.79 -5.47
C THR A 8 -16.45 -9.73 -6.27
N GLU A 9 -16.16 -9.41 -7.52
CA GLU A 9 -15.26 -10.19 -8.35
C GLU A 9 -13.81 -9.97 -7.91
N ARG A 10 -13.11 -11.10 -7.75
CA ARG A 10 -11.69 -11.16 -7.44
C ARG A 10 -10.99 -11.68 -8.67
N TYR A 11 -10.26 -10.80 -9.34
CA TYR A 11 -9.46 -11.17 -10.52
C TYR A 11 -8.14 -11.80 -10.09
N THR A 12 -7.52 -12.53 -11.01
CA THR A 12 -6.26 -13.25 -10.83
C THR A 12 -5.24 -12.81 -11.88
N LEU A 13 -4.02 -13.33 -11.83
CA LEU A 13 -3.05 -13.10 -12.90
C LEU A 13 -3.58 -13.56 -14.27
N ALA A 14 -4.24 -14.72 -14.33
CA ALA A 14 -4.81 -15.25 -15.58
C ALA A 14 -5.88 -14.32 -16.18
N ASP A 15 -6.61 -13.59 -15.33
CA ASP A 15 -7.57 -12.59 -15.78
C ASP A 15 -6.85 -11.35 -16.34
N LEU A 16 -5.74 -10.92 -15.72
CA LEU A 16 -4.92 -9.82 -16.23
C LEU A 16 -4.28 -10.15 -17.59
N GLU A 17 -3.88 -11.41 -17.81
CA GLU A 17 -3.35 -11.86 -19.10
C GLU A 17 -4.39 -11.77 -20.24
N LYS A 18 -5.69 -11.83 -19.88
CA LYS A 18 -6.83 -11.74 -20.81
C LYS A 18 -7.62 -10.44 -20.62
N TRP A 19 -7.00 -9.41 -20.04
CA TRP A 19 -7.72 -8.23 -19.55
C TRP A 19 -8.50 -7.51 -20.66
N ALA A 20 -7.96 -7.45 -21.87
CA ALA A 20 -8.64 -6.80 -23.00
C ALA A 20 -9.98 -7.45 -23.38
N GLU A 21 -10.15 -8.76 -23.12
CA GLU A 21 -11.41 -9.47 -23.34
C GLU A 21 -12.36 -9.26 -22.18
N ILE A 22 -11.85 -9.36 -20.96
CA ILE A 22 -12.64 -9.22 -19.72
C ILE A 22 -13.16 -7.78 -19.57
N ALA A 23 -12.29 -6.79 -19.74
CA ALA A 23 -12.62 -5.38 -19.54
C ALA A 23 -13.54 -4.81 -20.63
N ARG A 24 -13.66 -5.45 -21.80
CA ARG A 24 -14.46 -4.95 -22.93
C ARG A 24 -15.92 -4.67 -22.57
N ASN A 25 -16.47 -5.47 -21.65
CA ASN A 25 -17.88 -5.40 -21.27
C ASN A 25 -18.07 -4.77 -19.88
N ILE A 26 -17.04 -4.11 -19.33
CA ILE A 26 -17.07 -3.48 -18.01
C ILE A 26 -17.16 -1.97 -18.20
N ASP A 27 -18.28 -1.40 -17.79
CA ASP A 27 -18.57 0.03 -17.88
C ASP A 27 -19.12 0.53 -16.54
N PRO A 28 -18.49 1.54 -15.89
CA PRO A 28 -17.21 2.18 -16.27
C PRO A 28 -16.00 1.22 -16.15
N PRO A 29 -14.87 1.45 -16.84
CA PRO A 29 -13.76 0.50 -16.86
C PRO A 29 -13.04 0.38 -15.51
N ILE A 30 -12.58 -0.83 -15.18
CA ILE A 30 -11.69 -1.03 -14.02
C ILE A 30 -10.27 -0.59 -14.40
N ARG A 31 -9.81 0.50 -13.79
CA ARG A 31 -8.46 1.07 -13.97
C ARG A 31 -7.69 1.23 -12.66
N LEU A 32 -8.32 0.86 -11.55
CA LEU A 32 -7.77 0.89 -10.21
C LEU A 32 -7.97 -0.47 -9.52
N GLY A 33 -7.18 -0.75 -8.48
CA GLY A 33 -7.40 -1.93 -7.69
C GLY A 33 -6.41 -2.16 -6.57
N VAL A 34 -6.49 -3.34 -5.95
CA VAL A 34 -5.57 -3.79 -4.91
C VAL A 34 -5.02 -5.18 -5.22
N PHE A 35 -3.69 -5.33 -5.11
CA PHE A 35 -2.97 -6.59 -5.16
C PHE A 35 -2.73 -7.11 -3.74
N GLY A 36 -3.05 -8.38 -3.48
CA GLY A 36 -2.77 -9.03 -2.21
C GLY A 36 -2.94 -10.55 -2.26
N ASP A 37 -2.42 -11.23 -1.24
CA ASP A 37 -2.57 -12.67 -1.03
C ASP A 37 -2.56 -13.00 0.48
N PRO A 38 -3.73 -13.20 1.12
CA PRO A 38 -5.08 -13.09 0.55
C PRO A 38 -5.55 -11.63 0.39
N VAL A 39 -6.43 -11.38 -0.57
CA VAL A 39 -7.03 -10.04 -0.82
C VAL A 39 -8.53 -9.95 -0.54
N ALA A 40 -9.19 -11.10 -0.32
CA ALA A 40 -10.65 -11.19 -0.25
C ALA A 40 -11.28 -10.26 0.79
N HIS A 41 -10.63 -10.09 1.95
CA HIS A 41 -11.12 -9.26 3.05
C HIS A 41 -10.83 -7.76 2.89
N SER A 42 -10.14 -7.34 1.82
CA SER A 42 -9.83 -5.92 1.62
C SER A 42 -11.12 -5.12 1.50
N LEU A 43 -11.27 -4.06 2.31
CA LEU A 43 -12.37 -3.09 2.21
C LEU A 43 -12.07 -1.95 1.23
N SER A 44 -10.87 -1.93 0.63
CA SER A 44 -10.45 -0.89 -0.29
C SER A 44 -11.42 -0.71 -1.46
N PRO A 45 -11.98 -1.77 -2.09
CA PRO A 45 -12.95 -1.56 -3.16
C PRO A 45 -14.23 -0.85 -2.73
N GLN A 46 -14.76 -1.12 -1.54
CA GLN A 46 -15.95 -0.41 -1.05
C GLN A 46 -15.65 1.07 -0.87
N MET A 47 -14.54 1.37 -0.20
CA MET A 47 -14.11 2.74 0.08
C MET A 47 -13.77 3.52 -1.20
N GLN A 48 -12.95 2.94 -2.07
CA GLN A 48 -12.43 3.60 -3.27
C GLN A 48 -13.51 3.77 -4.34
N ASN A 49 -14.38 2.77 -4.56
CA ASN A 49 -15.49 2.94 -5.50
C ASN A 49 -16.50 3.99 -5.00
N ALA A 50 -16.73 4.09 -3.67
CA ALA A 50 -17.56 5.16 -3.13
C ALA A 50 -16.95 6.55 -3.40
N ALA A 51 -15.64 6.70 -3.19
CA ALA A 51 -14.93 7.95 -3.47
C ALA A 51 -14.93 8.31 -4.96
N VAL A 52 -14.65 7.35 -5.84
CA VAL A 52 -14.65 7.53 -7.30
C VAL A 52 -16.03 7.96 -7.80
N ARG A 53 -17.11 7.31 -7.35
CA ARG A 53 -18.49 7.71 -7.70
C ARG A 53 -18.85 9.09 -7.18
N ALA A 54 -18.50 9.40 -5.92
CA ALA A 54 -18.77 10.72 -5.33
C ALA A 54 -18.02 11.88 -6.04
N ARG A 55 -16.98 11.55 -6.80
CA ARG A 55 -16.20 12.50 -7.61
C ARG A 55 -16.53 12.44 -9.10
N GLU A 56 -17.52 11.66 -9.50
CA GLU A 56 -17.95 11.50 -10.90
C GLU A 56 -16.79 11.09 -11.84
N ILE A 57 -15.90 10.24 -11.32
CA ILE A 57 -14.79 9.68 -12.10
C ILE A 57 -15.26 8.37 -12.75
N GLU A 58 -15.19 8.31 -14.07
CA GLU A 58 -15.63 7.16 -14.89
C GLU A 58 -14.63 5.98 -14.85
N MET A 59 -14.40 5.43 -13.65
CA MET A 59 -13.54 4.27 -13.43
C MET A 59 -14.10 3.38 -12.31
N GLN A 60 -13.57 2.16 -12.19
CA GLN A 60 -13.83 1.24 -11.09
C GLN A 60 -12.55 0.76 -10.42
N TYR A 61 -12.70 0.31 -9.17
CA TYR A 61 -11.66 -0.27 -8.33
C TYR A 61 -11.97 -1.74 -7.99
N ALA A 62 -11.04 -2.65 -8.24
CA ALA A 62 -11.26 -4.10 -8.02
C ALA A 62 -10.19 -4.78 -7.15
N ARG A 63 -10.45 -6.04 -6.75
CA ARG A 63 -9.48 -6.90 -6.06
C ARG A 63 -8.78 -7.79 -7.06
N PHE A 64 -7.47 -7.90 -6.92
CA PHE A 64 -6.65 -8.82 -7.69
C PHE A 64 -5.87 -9.72 -6.73
N HIS A 65 -6.18 -11.00 -6.77
CA HIS A 65 -5.45 -12.02 -6.03
C HIS A 65 -4.23 -12.42 -6.84
N ILE A 66 -3.08 -11.91 -6.42
CA ILE A 66 -1.80 -12.12 -7.06
C ILE A 66 -0.91 -12.81 -6.02
N ARG A 67 -0.38 -13.98 -6.32
CA ARG A 67 0.56 -14.68 -5.42
C ARG A 67 1.94 -14.04 -5.45
N ALA A 68 2.77 -14.34 -4.44
CA ALA A 68 4.11 -13.74 -4.34
C ALA A 68 5.00 -14.00 -5.58
N ASN A 69 4.92 -15.20 -6.16
CA ASN A 69 5.64 -15.58 -7.38
C ASN A 69 5.03 -14.98 -8.66
N GLU A 70 3.81 -14.46 -8.60
CA GLU A 70 3.07 -13.88 -9.74
C GLU A 70 3.24 -12.35 -9.82
N LEU A 71 3.67 -11.71 -8.72
CA LEU A 71 3.74 -10.25 -8.58
C LEU A 71 4.48 -9.57 -9.73
N ARG A 72 5.63 -10.11 -10.14
CA ARG A 72 6.44 -9.54 -11.22
C ARG A 72 5.69 -9.53 -12.55
N SER A 73 5.06 -10.64 -12.90
CA SER A 73 4.27 -10.74 -14.13
C SER A 73 3.07 -9.79 -14.09
N ALA A 74 2.39 -9.70 -12.95
CA ALA A 74 1.26 -8.79 -12.77
C ALA A 74 1.67 -7.31 -12.95
N LEU A 75 2.77 -6.88 -12.33
CA LEU A 75 3.28 -5.51 -12.46
C LEU A 75 3.70 -5.18 -13.90
N LEU A 76 4.30 -6.13 -14.63
CA LEU A 76 4.66 -5.95 -16.04
C LEU A 76 3.43 -5.83 -16.95
N LEU A 77 2.36 -6.57 -16.65
CA LEU A 77 1.09 -6.46 -17.38
C LEU A 77 0.44 -5.09 -17.14
N LEU A 78 0.41 -4.60 -15.90
CA LEU A 78 -0.17 -3.29 -15.59
C LEU A 78 0.43 -2.15 -16.41
N ARG A 79 1.72 -2.21 -16.76
CA ARG A 79 2.39 -1.19 -17.61
C ARG A 79 1.78 -1.10 -19.00
N LYS A 80 1.27 -2.22 -19.52
CA LYS A 80 0.73 -2.35 -20.89
C LYS A 80 -0.80 -2.26 -20.95
N LEU A 81 -1.44 -2.28 -19.79
CA LEU A 81 -2.88 -2.18 -19.65
C LEU A 81 -3.26 -0.76 -19.24
N ASP A 82 -4.53 -0.42 -19.42
CA ASP A 82 -5.06 0.93 -19.17
C ASP A 82 -5.32 1.22 -17.68
N PHE A 83 -4.48 0.67 -16.79
CA PHE A 83 -4.55 0.96 -15.36
C PHE A 83 -3.86 2.28 -15.05
N VAL A 84 -4.47 3.07 -14.17
CA VAL A 84 -3.88 4.34 -13.70
C VAL A 84 -3.16 4.19 -12.36
N GLY A 85 -3.49 3.15 -11.60
CA GLY A 85 -2.80 2.83 -10.36
C GLY A 85 -3.29 1.56 -9.67
N ILE A 86 -2.47 1.06 -8.75
CA ILE A 86 -2.78 -0.12 -7.96
C ILE A 86 -2.30 0.10 -6.52
N ASN A 87 -3.12 -0.29 -5.54
CA ASN A 87 -2.65 -0.49 -4.18
C ASN A 87 -2.02 -1.86 -4.02
N VAL A 88 -1.05 -1.95 -3.12
CA VAL A 88 -0.33 -3.18 -2.83
C VAL A 88 -0.44 -3.45 -1.34
N THR A 89 -0.90 -4.63 -0.97
CA THR A 89 -0.99 -5.06 0.43
C THR A 89 -0.16 -6.33 0.67
N VAL A 90 -0.26 -6.88 1.87
CA VAL A 90 0.45 -8.11 2.27
C VAL A 90 0.25 -9.23 1.23
N PRO A 91 1.33 -9.96 0.86
CA PRO A 91 2.71 -9.86 1.34
C PRO A 91 3.61 -8.96 0.46
N HIS A 92 3.05 -8.21 -0.48
CA HIS A 92 3.76 -7.71 -1.65
C HIS A 92 4.53 -6.39 -1.45
N LYS A 93 4.26 -5.62 -0.39
CA LYS A 93 4.75 -4.23 -0.27
C LYS A 93 6.27 -4.07 -0.44
N ILE A 94 7.07 -4.98 0.12
CA ILE A 94 8.54 -4.94 0.00
C ILE A 94 8.99 -5.43 -1.38
N ALA A 95 8.42 -6.53 -1.86
CA ALA A 95 8.78 -7.10 -3.16
C ALA A 95 8.38 -6.21 -4.34
N ALA A 96 7.29 -5.46 -4.22
CA ALA A 96 6.84 -4.51 -5.22
C ALA A 96 7.76 -3.28 -5.30
N PHE A 97 8.32 -2.82 -4.17
CA PHE A 97 9.23 -1.68 -4.14
C PHE A 97 10.48 -1.92 -5.02
N ALA A 98 11.04 -3.13 -4.98
CA ALA A 98 12.20 -3.52 -5.78
C ALA A 98 11.94 -3.57 -7.30
N GLN A 99 10.71 -3.35 -7.75
CA GLN A 99 10.28 -3.46 -9.15
C GLN A 99 9.74 -2.15 -9.73
N LEU A 100 9.78 -1.07 -8.94
CA LEU A 100 9.38 0.26 -9.38
C LEU A 100 10.44 0.88 -10.29
N ASP A 101 10.01 1.76 -11.18
CA ASP A 101 10.92 2.58 -11.98
C ASP A 101 11.34 3.85 -11.22
N ASP A 102 10.47 4.35 -10.34
CA ASP A 102 10.70 5.50 -9.48
C ASP A 102 9.90 5.37 -8.18
N ALA A 103 10.34 6.04 -7.13
CA ALA A 103 9.70 6.02 -5.82
C ALA A 103 9.88 7.35 -5.11
N ASP A 104 8.83 7.83 -4.46
CA ASP A 104 8.97 9.01 -3.60
C ASP A 104 9.75 8.68 -2.33
N GLU A 105 9.99 9.73 -1.53
CA GLU A 105 10.74 9.61 -0.29
C GLU A 105 10.06 8.66 0.72
N SER A 106 8.72 8.61 0.74
CA SER A 106 7.97 7.76 1.67
C SER A 106 8.20 6.27 1.37
N ALA A 107 8.18 5.86 0.10
CA ALA A 107 8.48 4.50 -0.31
C ALA A 107 9.98 4.19 -0.18
N THR A 108 10.85 5.14 -0.54
CA THR A 108 12.32 4.98 -0.50
C THR A 108 12.84 4.75 0.91
N ARG A 109 12.43 5.59 1.88
CA ARG A 109 12.85 5.46 3.28
C ARG A 109 12.39 4.12 3.87
N THR A 110 11.16 3.73 3.58
CA THR A 110 10.55 2.54 4.18
C THR A 110 11.03 1.24 3.50
N GLY A 111 11.48 1.31 2.25
CA GLY A 111 11.78 0.14 1.41
C GLY A 111 10.52 -0.68 1.11
N ALA A 112 9.35 -0.02 1.10
CA ALA A 112 8.05 -0.66 0.92
C ALA A 112 7.09 0.29 0.21
N VAL A 113 6.28 -0.25 -0.71
CA VAL A 113 5.26 0.50 -1.46
C VAL A 113 3.88 -0.06 -1.18
N ASN A 114 2.90 0.81 -0.94
CA ASN A 114 1.48 0.42 -0.83
C ASN A 114 0.60 1.05 -1.92
N THR A 115 1.14 2.01 -2.68
CA THR A 115 0.43 2.78 -3.70
C THR A 115 1.35 2.97 -4.90
N ILE A 116 0.96 2.43 -6.04
CA ILE A 116 1.69 2.54 -7.30
C ILE A 116 0.82 3.33 -8.27
N ARG A 117 1.38 4.41 -8.82
CA ARG A 117 0.80 5.14 -9.94
C ARG A 117 1.48 4.69 -11.23
N ILE A 118 0.70 4.56 -12.29
CA ILE A 118 1.20 4.18 -13.60
C ILE A 118 1.16 5.43 -14.48
N ARG A 119 2.32 5.85 -14.99
CA ARG A 119 2.46 7.02 -15.84
C ARG A 119 3.46 6.72 -16.95
N ASP A 120 3.06 6.87 -18.20
CA ASP A 120 3.93 6.62 -19.36
C ASP A 120 4.61 5.24 -19.29
N GLU A 121 3.81 4.21 -18.96
CA GLU A 121 4.25 2.81 -18.73
C GLU A 121 5.25 2.60 -17.56
N LYS A 122 5.52 3.64 -16.76
CA LYS A 122 6.37 3.59 -15.57
C LYS A 122 5.56 3.43 -14.29
N LEU A 123 6.09 2.62 -13.38
CA LEU A 123 5.57 2.37 -12.05
C LEU A 123 6.24 3.32 -11.05
N VAL A 124 5.47 4.30 -10.57
CA VAL A 124 5.92 5.27 -9.57
C VAL A 124 5.29 4.95 -8.22
N GLY A 125 6.10 4.57 -7.24
CA GLY A 125 5.61 4.12 -5.94
C GLY A 125 5.61 5.19 -4.85
N SER A 126 4.68 5.04 -3.92
CA SER A 126 4.57 5.79 -2.67
C SER A 126 4.07 4.90 -1.54
N ASN A 127 4.28 5.33 -0.30
CA ASN A 127 3.80 4.65 0.89
C ASN A 127 2.97 5.57 1.77
N THR A 128 1.66 5.35 1.76
CA THR A 128 0.68 6.17 2.50
C THR A 128 0.35 5.63 3.89
N ASP A 129 0.91 4.48 4.31
CA ASP A 129 0.60 3.90 5.62
C ASP A 129 1.09 4.79 6.78
N GLY A 130 2.31 5.35 6.66
CA GLY A 130 2.92 6.18 7.70
C GLY A 130 2.14 7.47 7.91
N GLU A 131 1.91 8.23 6.84
CA GLU A 131 1.11 9.46 6.89
C GLU A 131 -0.33 9.17 7.33
N GLY A 132 -0.92 8.08 6.84
CA GLY A 132 -2.24 7.62 7.26
C GLY A 132 -2.33 7.41 8.77
N PHE A 133 -1.31 6.78 9.38
CA PHE A 133 -1.23 6.59 10.82
C PHE A 133 -1.09 7.92 11.58
N LEU A 134 -0.20 8.81 11.15
CA LEU A 134 -0.05 10.15 11.75
C LEU A 134 -1.38 10.93 11.73
N ARG A 135 -2.06 10.94 10.58
CA ARG A 135 -3.37 11.59 10.44
C ARG A 135 -4.43 10.97 11.35
N ALA A 136 -4.46 9.64 11.45
CA ALA A 136 -5.40 8.95 12.33
C ALA A 136 -5.18 9.34 13.80
N ILE A 137 -3.92 9.37 14.27
CA ILE A 137 -3.63 9.76 15.66
C ILE A 137 -4.08 11.20 15.94
N ARG A 138 -3.74 12.14 15.05
CA ARG A 138 -4.14 13.55 15.20
C ARG A 138 -5.65 13.73 15.20
N SER A 139 -6.35 13.08 14.27
CA SER A 139 -7.81 13.25 14.11
C SER A 139 -8.62 12.61 15.24
N GLU A 140 -8.23 11.41 15.69
CA GLU A 140 -9.00 10.67 16.69
C GLU A 140 -8.68 11.09 18.12
N PHE A 141 -7.43 11.52 18.39
CA PHE A 141 -6.96 11.81 19.75
C PHE A 141 -6.59 13.26 19.99
N SER A 142 -6.49 14.11 18.95
CA SER A 142 -6.03 15.49 19.06
C SER A 142 -4.64 15.62 19.73
N ILE A 143 -3.76 14.63 19.50
CA ILE A 143 -2.39 14.57 20.03
C ILE A 143 -1.41 14.41 18.86
N ASP A 144 -0.23 14.99 18.98
CA ASP A 144 0.87 14.82 18.03
C ASP A 144 1.72 13.58 18.36
N LEU A 145 2.19 12.87 17.33
CA LEU A 145 3.07 11.71 17.51
C LEU A 145 4.35 12.03 18.29
N ARG A 146 4.81 13.28 18.22
CA ARG A 146 6.01 13.75 18.92
C ARG A 146 5.90 13.64 20.45
N ASP A 147 4.68 13.77 20.98
CA ASP A 147 4.39 13.76 22.41
C ASP A 147 4.08 12.35 22.93
N LEU A 148 4.25 11.32 22.09
CA LEU A 148 3.88 9.95 22.39
C LEU A 148 5.09 9.03 22.53
N ARG A 149 4.93 8.05 23.41
CA ARG A 149 5.76 6.85 23.47
C ARG A 149 5.05 5.74 22.70
N VAL A 150 5.65 5.28 21.60
CA VAL A 150 5.02 4.36 20.66
C VAL A 150 5.68 2.98 20.72
N MET A 151 4.87 1.93 20.84
CA MET A 151 5.32 0.54 20.67
C MET A 151 4.67 -0.04 19.41
N ILE A 152 5.49 -0.59 18.51
CA ILE A 152 5.03 -1.24 17.28
C ILE A 152 5.24 -2.74 17.40
N ILE A 153 4.15 -3.50 17.36
CA ILE A 153 4.17 -4.96 17.31
C ILE A 153 4.05 -5.39 15.84
N GLY A 154 5.10 -6.00 15.30
CA GLY A 154 5.18 -6.40 13.89
C GLY A 154 5.97 -5.43 13.00
N ALA A 155 7.13 -4.96 13.47
CA ALA A 155 7.94 -3.96 12.76
C ALA A 155 8.68 -4.49 11.50
N GLY A 156 8.66 -5.81 11.23
CA GLY A 156 9.41 -6.40 10.12
C GLY A 156 8.72 -6.37 8.75
N GLY A 157 7.43 -6.02 8.69
CA GLY A 157 6.65 -5.93 7.44
C GLY A 157 6.54 -4.51 6.90
N GLY A 158 6.04 -4.36 5.66
CA GLY A 158 5.95 -3.05 5.00
C GLY A 158 5.18 -1.99 5.81
N THR A 159 4.05 -2.36 6.41
CA THR A 159 3.25 -1.43 7.25
C THR A 159 3.99 -1.04 8.53
N GLY A 160 4.50 -2.01 9.29
CA GLY A 160 5.21 -1.74 10.56
C GLY A 160 6.45 -0.88 10.36
N ARG A 161 7.20 -1.12 9.27
CA ARG A 161 8.31 -0.26 8.85
C ARG A 161 7.85 1.16 8.55
N ALA A 162 6.79 1.32 7.77
CA ALA A 162 6.27 2.65 7.41
C ALA A 162 5.84 3.47 8.63
N ILE A 163 5.14 2.84 9.57
CA ILE A 163 4.74 3.49 10.83
C ILE A 163 5.97 3.86 11.67
N ALA A 164 6.96 2.97 11.79
CA ALA A 164 8.17 3.25 12.55
C ALA A 164 8.95 4.43 11.99
N TRP A 165 9.10 4.50 10.66
CA TRP A 165 9.70 5.64 9.97
C TRP A 165 8.93 6.94 10.22
N GLN A 166 7.60 6.91 10.17
CA GLN A 166 6.80 8.09 10.49
C GLN A 166 7.02 8.56 11.93
N CYS A 167 6.99 7.64 12.90
CA CYS A 167 7.23 7.98 14.31
C CYS A 167 8.63 8.59 14.54
N ALA A 168 9.65 8.10 13.83
CA ALA A 168 11.00 8.63 13.88
C ALA A 168 11.10 10.04 13.27
N VAL A 169 10.51 10.25 12.09
CA VAL A 169 10.50 11.56 11.41
C VAL A 169 9.76 12.62 12.22
N GLU A 170 8.68 12.24 12.89
CA GLU A 170 7.93 13.13 13.80
C GLU A 170 8.63 13.33 15.16
N ASN A 171 9.76 12.65 15.41
CA ASN A 171 10.50 12.69 16.67
C ASN A 171 9.63 12.33 17.88
N CYS A 172 8.93 11.19 17.83
CA CYS A 172 8.21 10.66 19.00
C CYS A 172 9.14 10.52 20.22
N GLU A 173 8.58 10.65 21.43
CA GLU A 173 9.36 10.65 22.67
C GLU A 173 10.20 9.37 22.82
N ARG A 174 9.61 8.23 22.45
CA ARG A 174 10.24 6.91 22.46
C ARG A 174 9.55 5.98 21.47
N LEU A 175 10.33 5.23 20.70
CA LEU A 175 9.87 4.16 19.83
C LEU A 175 10.34 2.80 20.39
N VAL A 176 9.46 1.80 20.38
CA VAL A 176 9.79 0.42 20.77
C VAL A 176 9.38 -0.51 19.65
N LEU A 177 10.34 -1.24 19.09
CA LEU A 177 10.10 -2.16 17.98
C LEU A 177 10.05 -3.59 18.48
N VAL A 178 8.88 -4.23 18.34
CA VAL A 178 8.67 -5.62 18.70
C VAL A 178 8.43 -6.43 17.43
N ASN A 179 9.19 -7.50 17.23
CA ASN A 179 9.02 -8.37 16.07
C ASN A 179 9.43 -9.80 16.40
N ARG A 180 8.73 -10.79 15.81
CA ARG A 180 9.03 -12.22 16.02
C ARG A 180 10.49 -12.57 15.66
N THR A 181 11.02 -11.95 14.61
CA THR A 181 12.43 -12.07 14.22
C THR A 181 13.16 -10.82 14.69
N LEU A 182 13.98 -10.96 15.75
CA LEU A 182 14.67 -9.85 16.41
C LEU A 182 15.58 -9.07 15.45
N GLU A 183 16.31 -9.77 14.59
CA GLU A 183 17.22 -9.15 13.61
C GLU A 183 16.53 -8.09 12.75
N LYS A 184 15.29 -8.34 12.30
CA LYS A 184 14.53 -7.36 11.51
C LYS A 184 14.22 -6.08 12.30
N ALA A 185 13.94 -6.20 13.60
CA ALA A 185 13.70 -5.05 14.47
C ALA A 185 15.01 -4.29 14.72
N ASN A 186 16.11 -4.99 14.96
CA ASN A 186 17.43 -4.36 15.15
C ASN A 186 17.88 -3.61 13.90
N THR A 187 17.78 -4.21 12.71
CA THR A 187 18.12 -3.53 11.45
C THR A 187 17.30 -2.26 11.25
N LEU A 188 16.00 -2.29 11.58
CA LEU A 188 15.17 -1.10 11.51
C LEU A 188 15.56 -0.07 12.59
N ALA A 189 15.85 -0.49 13.82
CA ALA A 189 16.30 0.41 14.88
C ALA A 189 17.58 1.15 14.49
N GLU A 190 18.57 0.45 13.92
CA GLU A 190 19.81 1.08 13.39
C GLU A 190 19.52 2.12 12.31
N GLN A 191 18.59 1.84 11.40
CA GLN A 191 18.17 2.79 10.36
C GLN A 191 17.52 4.05 10.95
N LEU A 192 16.82 3.92 12.09
CA LEU A 192 16.06 5.00 12.72
C LEU A 192 16.87 5.75 13.79
N ARG A 193 17.98 5.20 14.29
CA ARG A 193 18.82 5.84 15.32
C ARG A 193 19.17 7.30 15.05
N PRO A 194 19.50 7.73 13.81
CA PRO A 194 19.85 9.13 13.55
C PRO A 194 18.74 10.15 13.90
N PHE A 195 17.48 9.71 14.03
CA PHE A 195 16.35 10.57 14.40
C PHE A 195 16.21 10.76 15.92
N PHE A 196 16.93 9.99 16.74
CA PHE A 196 16.75 10.00 18.19
C PHE A 196 18.03 10.39 18.93
N SER A 197 17.89 11.22 19.96
CA SER A 197 18.98 11.52 20.90
C SER A 197 19.02 10.46 22.01
N GLY A 198 19.94 9.49 21.91
CA GLY A 198 20.12 8.41 22.89
C GLY A 198 19.29 7.15 22.59
N PRO A 199 19.13 6.20 23.54
CA PRO A 199 18.48 4.89 23.30
C PRO A 199 16.95 5.02 23.35
N ARG A 200 16.39 5.82 22.44
CA ARG A 200 14.94 6.07 22.33
C ARG A 200 14.28 5.27 21.21
N VAL A 201 15.02 4.40 20.51
CA VAL A 201 14.53 3.42 19.53
C VAL A 201 15.27 2.10 19.66
#